data_AF-A0ABD1R0Z7-F1
#
_entry.id   AF-A0ABD1R0Z7-F1
#
_cell.length_a   1.000
_cell.length_b   1.000
_cell.length_c   1.000
_cell.angle_alpha   90.00
_cell.angle_beta   90.00
_cell.angle_gamma   90.00
#
_symmetry.space_group_name_H-M   'P 1'
#
loop_
_entity.id
_entity.type
_entity.pdbx_description
1 polymer ?
#
loop_
_entity_poly.entity_id
_entity_poly.type
_entity_poly.pdbx_seq_one_letter_code
_entity_poly.pdbx_strand_id
1 'polypeptide(L)'
;MTMPSSPNLLITNLKMASKNLKSLLKSDFCENKNLLQIIPVAAIASLMIETAICVKNISEAVNELASLANFKPPDSNGVAKNSSKDEISHVISINGPTLEGAIVQNLTL
;
A
#
# COMPACT_ATOMS: atom_id res chain seq x y z
N MET A 1 7.46 13.07 -13.26
CA MET A 1 7.15 11.63 -13.26
C MET A 1 6.76 11.22 -11.85
N THR A 2 5.66 10.49 -11.72
CA THR A 2 5.17 9.99 -10.43
C THR A 2 5.76 8.62 -10.11
N MET A 3 5.84 8.29 -8.83
CA MET A 3 6.29 7.00 -8.33
C MET A 3 5.32 5.91 -8.82
N PRO A 4 5.82 4.71 -9.18
CA PRO A 4 4.95 3.60 -9.53
C PRO A 4 4.00 3.29 -8.36
N SER A 5 2.72 3.05 -8.66
CA SER A 5 1.80 2.50 -7.66
C SER A 5 2.34 1.16 -7.17
N SER A 6 2.53 1.04 -5.86
CA SER A 6 3.03 -0.19 -5.26
C SER A 6 2.04 -1.33 -5.51
N PRO A 7 2.42 -2.41 -6.21
CA PRO A 7 1.55 -3.56 -6.42
C PRO A 7 1.53 -4.48 -5.20
N ASN A 8 1.75 -3.96 -3.98
CA ASN A 8 1.91 -4.72 -2.74
C ASN A 8 0.79 -5.75 -2.53
N LEU A 9 -0.47 -5.38 -2.85
CA LEU A 9 -1.60 -6.31 -2.79
C LEU A 9 -1.46 -7.46 -3.81
N LEU A 10 -1.11 -7.14 -5.06
CA LEU A 10 -0.93 -8.12 -6.12
C LEU A 10 0.23 -9.07 -5.81
N ILE A 11 1.38 -8.54 -5.36
CA ILE A 11 2.54 -9.36 -4.97
C ILE A 11 2.20 -10.27 -3.79
N THR A 12 1.47 -9.76 -2.79
CA THR A 12 1.04 -10.54 -1.63
C THR A 12 0.10 -11.68 -2.03
N ASN A 13 -0.92 -11.36 -2.84
CA ASN A 13 -1.87 -12.34 -3.37
C ASN A 13 -1.15 -13.39 -4.22
N LEU A 14 -0.22 -12.97 -5.06
CA LEU A 14 0.54 -13.85 -5.93
C LEU A 14 1.46 -14.78 -5.12
N LYS A 15 2.11 -14.28 -4.07
CA LYS A 15 2.93 -15.08 -3.15
C LYS A 15 2.07 -16.10 -2.39
N MET A 16 0.87 -15.71 -1.97
CA MET A 16 -0.08 -16.61 -1.32
C MET A 16 -0.57 -17.69 -2.29
N ALA A 17 -0.98 -17.30 -3.50
CA ALA A 17 -1.42 -18.21 -4.55
C ALA A 17 -0.31 -19.20 -4.93
N SER A 18 0.94 -18.74 -5.07
CA SER A 18 2.11 -19.59 -5.33
C SER A 18 2.33 -20.64 -4.22
N LYS A 19 2.22 -20.23 -2.94
CA LYS A 19 2.32 -21.15 -1.80
C LYS A 19 1.18 -22.17 -1.80
N ASN A 20 -0.05 -21.73 -2.04
CA ASN A 20 -1.22 -22.59 -2.08
C ASN A 20 -1.11 -23.61 -3.22
N LEU A 21 -0.70 -23.17 -4.41
CA LEU A 21 -0.46 -24.04 -5.55
C LEU A 21 0.62 -25.08 -5.25
N LYS A 22 1.74 -24.66 -4.64
CA LYS A 22 2.81 -25.58 -4.20
C LYS A 22 2.31 -26.59 -3.15
N SER A 23 1.40 -26.18 -2.27
CA SER A 23 0.79 -27.07 -1.28
C SER A 23 -0.16 -28.08 -1.94
N LEU A 24 -1.01 -27.62 -2.86
CA LEU A 24 -1.95 -28.45 -3.62
C LEU A 24 -1.23 -29.53 -4.44
N LEU A 25 -0.08 -29.21 -5.01
CA LEU A 25 0.75 -30.19 -5.72
C LEU A 25 1.42 -31.22 -4.81
N LYS A 26 1.55 -30.92 -3.52
CA LYS A 26 2.15 -31.81 -2.52
C LYS A 26 1.12 -32.67 -1.79
N SER A 27 -0.16 -32.31 -1.84
CA SER A 27 -1.26 -33.05 -1.21
C SER A 27 -1.85 -34.12 -2.13
N ASP A 28 -2.93 -34.76 -1.69
CA ASP A 28 -3.68 -35.88 -2.29
C ASP A 28 -4.07 -35.73 -3.77
N PHE A 29 -3.90 -34.52 -4.36
CA PHE A 29 -3.96 -34.31 -5.80
C PHE A 29 -3.03 -35.25 -6.56
N CYS A 30 -1.88 -35.60 -5.95
CA CYS A 30 -0.91 -36.54 -6.53
C CYS A 30 -1.14 -38.01 -6.15
N GLU A 31 -1.83 -38.30 -5.03
CA GLU A 31 -2.02 -39.68 -4.57
C GLU A 31 -3.04 -40.46 -5.42
N ASN A 32 -4.02 -39.79 -6.00
CA ASN A 32 -5.13 -40.42 -6.74
C ASN A 32 -5.08 -40.21 -8.26
N LYS A 33 -3.98 -39.66 -8.81
CA LYS A 33 -3.86 -39.33 -10.24
C LYS A 33 -2.65 -40.00 -10.88
N ASN A 34 -2.82 -40.44 -12.14
CA ASN A 34 -1.72 -40.98 -12.93
C ASN A 34 -0.59 -39.95 -13.05
N LEU A 35 0.66 -40.40 -12.87
CA LEU A 35 1.86 -39.56 -12.93
C LEU A 35 1.93 -38.70 -14.21
N LEU A 36 1.51 -39.30 -15.34
CA LEU A 36 1.43 -38.63 -16.64
C LEU A 36 0.48 -37.42 -16.67
N GLN A 37 -0.55 -37.40 -15.82
CA GLN A 37 -1.47 -36.26 -15.70
C GLN A 37 -0.93 -35.20 -14.72
N ILE A 38 -0.07 -35.58 -13.78
CA ILE A 38 0.52 -34.68 -12.79
C ILE A 38 1.67 -33.86 -13.39
N ILE A 39 2.51 -34.49 -14.22
CA ILE A 39 3.67 -33.85 -14.86
C ILE A 39 3.31 -32.51 -15.55
N PRO A 40 2.31 -32.43 -16.44
CA PRO A 40 1.96 -31.17 -17.10
C PRO A 40 1.41 -30.12 -16.12
N VAL A 41 0.65 -30.54 -15.10
CA VAL A 41 0.12 -29.63 -14.07
C VAL A 41 1.25 -29.05 -13.23
N ALA A 42 2.21 -29.88 -12.82
CA ALA A 42 3.39 -29.44 -12.08
C ALA A 42 4.28 -28.50 -12.91
N ALA A 43 4.41 -28.75 -14.21
CA ALA A 43 5.16 -27.89 -15.12
C ALA A 43 4.52 -26.50 -15.26
N ILE A 44 3.20 -26.44 -15.53
CA ILE A 44 2.45 -25.18 -15.61
C ILE A 44 2.55 -24.43 -14.29
N ALA A 45 2.38 -25.11 -13.17
CA ALA A 45 2.49 -24.49 -11.86
C ALA A 45 3.89 -23.92 -11.58
N SER A 46 4.95 -24.67 -11.95
CA SER A 46 6.34 -24.19 -11.82
C SER A 46 6.55 -22.92 -12.66
N LEU A 47 6.06 -22.90 -13.89
CA LEU A 47 6.12 -21.72 -14.77
C LEU A 47 5.37 -20.52 -14.18
N MET A 48 4.18 -20.74 -13.59
CA MET A 48 3.43 -19.67 -12.93
C MET A 48 4.18 -19.10 -11.71
N ILE A 49 4.86 -19.96 -10.94
CA ILE A 49 5.70 -19.54 -9.81
C ILE A 49 6.89 -18.70 -10.28
N GLU A 50 7.59 -19.15 -11.34
CA GLU A 50 8.71 -18.41 -11.93
C GLU A 50 8.26 -17.06 -12.50
N THR A 51 7.11 -17.04 -13.19
CA THR A 51 6.50 -15.80 -13.70
C THR A 51 6.21 -14.82 -12.57
N ALA A 52 5.65 -15.30 -11.46
CA ALA A 52 5.38 -14.49 -10.29
C ALA A 52 6.63 -13.85 -9.68
N ILE A 53 7.71 -14.62 -9.60
CA ILE A 53 9.01 -14.13 -9.11
C ILE A 53 9.56 -13.06 -10.07
N CYS A 54 9.49 -13.30 -11.37
CA CYS A 54 9.91 -12.34 -12.39
C CYS A 54 9.18 -10.99 -12.25
N VAL A 55 7.85 -11.02 -12.13
CA VAL A 55 7.03 -9.81 -11.93
C VAL A 55 7.42 -9.05 -10.66
N LYS A 56 7.67 -9.78 -9.56
CA LYS A 56 8.14 -9.18 -8.30
C LYS A 56 9.47 -8.45 -8.51
N ASN A 57 10.45 -9.11 -9.12
CA ASN A 57 11.78 -8.55 -9.33
C ASN A 57 11.74 -7.31 -10.23
N ILE A 58 10.92 -7.33 -11.29
CA ILE A 58 10.70 -6.16 -12.16
C ILE A 58 10.09 -5.02 -11.36
N SER A 59 9.07 -5.29 -10.54
CA SER A 59 8.43 -4.26 -9.71
C SER A 59 9.41 -3.63 -8.71
N GLU A 60 10.30 -4.43 -8.13
CA GLU A 60 11.32 -3.94 -7.19
C GLU A 60 12.36 -3.07 -7.91
N ALA A 61 12.88 -3.52 -9.06
CA ALA A 61 13.82 -2.76 -9.86
C ALA A 61 13.24 -1.43 -10.39
N VAL A 62 11.98 -1.44 -10.82
CA VAL A 62 11.29 -0.21 -11.27
C VAL A 62 11.11 0.78 -10.11
N ASN A 63 10.80 0.30 -8.90
CA ASN A 63 10.74 1.15 -7.71
C ASN A 63 12.10 1.73 -7.34
N GLU A 64 13.16 0.93 -7.39
CA GLU A 64 14.53 1.39 -7.14
C GLU A 64 14.94 2.47 -8.13
N LEU A 65 14.71 2.23 -9.43
CA LEU A 65 15.00 3.20 -10.49
C LEU A 65 14.20 4.50 -10.31
N ALA A 66 12.91 4.42 -9.96
CA ALA A 66 12.08 5.59 -9.69
C ALA A 66 12.61 6.40 -8.50
N SER A 67 13.09 5.72 -7.46
CA SER A 67 13.74 6.38 -6.31
C SER A 67 15.02 7.09 -6.72
N LEU A 68 15.90 6.43 -7.48
CA LEU A 68 17.14 7.02 -7.98
C LEU A 68 16.87 8.23 -8.90
N ALA A 69 15.78 8.19 -9.65
CA ALA A 69 15.35 9.27 -10.53
C ALA A 69 14.55 10.37 -9.82
N ASN A 70 14.40 10.32 -8.48
CA ASN A 70 13.65 11.27 -7.66
C ASN A 70 12.19 11.47 -8.15
N PHE A 71 11.53 10.39 -8.57
CA PHE A 71 10.12 10.47 -8.96
C PHE A 71 9.26 10.83 -7.75
N LYS A 72 8.32 11.75 -7.93
CA LYS A 72 7.46 12.24 -6.85
C LYS A 72 6.39 11.20 -6.52
N PRO A 73 5.98 11.03 -5.26
CA PRO A 73 4.79 10.22 -4.96
C PRO A 73 3.59 10.71 -5.78
N PRO A 74 2.65 9.84 -6.20
CA PRO A 74 1.40 10.31 -6.79
C PRO A 74 0.75 11.29 -5.82
N ASP A 75 0.36 12.47 -6.32
CA ASP A 75 -0.21 13.53 -5.52
C ASP A 75 -1.47 13.00 -4.83
N SER A 76 -1.39 12.68 -3.53
CA SER A 76 -2.57 12.59 -2.68
C SER A 76 -3.03 14.03 -2.49
N ASN A 77 -3.91 14.51 -3.37
CA ASN A 77 -4.53 15.84 -3.35
C ASN A 77 -4.25 16.66 -2.07
N GLY A 78 -3.33 17.62 -2.19
CA GLY A 78 -3.18 18.79 -1.32
C GLY A 78 -3.39 18.61 0.19
N VAL A 79 -2.38 18.15 0.91
CA VAL A 79 -2.10 18.70 2.25
C VAL A 79 -0.70 19.25 2.21
N ALA A 80 -0.62 20.57 2.09
CA ALA A 80 0.60 21.33 2.26
C ALA A 80 1.25 20.93 3.59
N LYS A 81 2.38 20.23 3.51
CA LYS A 81 3.33 20.22 4.62
C LYS A 81 4.01 21.59 4.61
N ASN A 82 3.41 22.54 5.31
CA ASN A 82 4.09 23.76 5.70
C ASN A 82 5.12 23.41 6.78
N SER A 83 6.31 23.03 6.34
CA SER A 83 7.52 23.12 7.15
C SER A 83 8.08 24.54 7.03
N SER A 84 7.91 25.34 8.08
CA SER A 84 8.75 26.51 8.33
C SER A 84 8.90 26.69 9.83
N LYS A 85 10.13 26.42 10.30
CA LYS A 85 10.72 27.01 11.50
C LYS A 85 10.92 28.52 11.24
N ASP A 86 11.17 29.25 12.34
CA ASP A 86 11.51 30.68 12.43
C ASP A 86 10.26 31.58 12.45
N GLU A 87 10.10 32.66 13.22
CA GLU A 87 10.79 33.30 14.34
C GLU A 87 9.90 34.54 14.66
N ILE A 88 9.52 34.74 15.93
CA ILE A 88 9.10 36.01 16.59
C ILE A 88 8.04 36.91 15.92
N SER A 89 6.88 37.09 16.59
CA SER A 89 6.39 38.45 16.93
C SER A 89 5.40 38.43 18.10
N HIS A 90 5.75 39.11 19.18
CA HIS A 90 4.83 39.58 20.23
C HIS A 90 3.72 40.46 19.63
N VAL A 91 2.46 40.12 19.85
CA VAL A 91 1.37 41.10 19.87
C VAL A 91 0.44 40.77 21.04
N ILE A 92 0.47 41.61 22.07
CA ILE A 92 -0.52 41.64 23.15
C ILE A 92 -1.76 42.34 22.60
N SER A 93 -2.89 41.63 22.52
CA SER A 93 -4.19 42.27 22.25
C SER A 93 -4.91 42.48 23.59
N ILE A 94 -4.96 43.74 24.05
CA ILE A 94 -5.77 44.16 25.20
C ILE A 94 -7.16 44.47 24.67
N ASN A 95 -8.13 43.58 24.93
CA ASN A 95 -9.54 43.90 24.75
C ASN A 95 -10.18 43.94 26.15
N GLY A 96 -10.26 45.14 26.73
CA GLY A 96 -11.09 45.46 27.89
C GLY A 96 -12.56 45.66 27.49
N PRO A 97 -13.50 45.66 28.46
CA PRO A 97 -14.72 44.88 28.37
C PRO A 97 -15.97 45.71 28.05
N THR A 98 -17.05 45.06 27.60
CA THR A 98 -18.41 45.57 27.81
C THR A 98 -19.34 44.41 28.15
N LEU A 99 -19.91 44.54 29.34
CA LEU A 99 -20.85 43.67 30.04
C LEU A 99 -22.27 43.88 29.49
N GLU A 100 -23.03 42.79 29.32
CA GLU A 100 -24.47 42.65 29.62
C GLU A 100 -25.13 41.60 28.70
N GLY A 101 -25.79 40.61 29.29
CA GLY A 101 -26.76 39.75 28.60
C GLY A 101 -26.58 38.25 28.83
N ALA A 102 -27.26 37.73 29.84
CA ALA A 102 -27.17 36.38 30.37
C ALA A 102 -27.57 35.24 29.41
N ILE A 103 -26.80 34.14 29.49
CA ILE A 103 -27.20 32.72 29.61
C ILE A 103 -28.72 32.54 29.79
N VAL A 104 -29.47 31.77 29.01
CA VAL A 104 -29.55 30.29 29.01
C VAL A 104 -30.36 29.85 27.77
N GLN A 105 -29.90 28.82 27.03
CA GLN A 105 -30.77 28.02 26.16
C GLN A 105 -30.56 26.51 26.38
N ASN A 106 -31.70 25.86 26.67
CA ASN A 106 -32.11 24.50 26.29
C ASN A 106 -31.43 23.28 26.92
N LEU A 107 -32.15 22.65 27.86
CA LEU A 107 -32.11 21.21 28.09
C LEU A 107 -33.46 20.61 27.64
N THR A 108 -33.42 19.86 26.55
CA THR A 108 -34.50 18.97 26.10
C THR A 108 -34.31 17.60 26.76
N LEU A 109 -35.32 17.09 27.44
CA LEU A 109 -35.59 15.66 27.57
C LEU A 109 -37.03 15.41 27.14
#